data_AF-A0A0L9UUQ8-F1
#
_entry.id   AF-A0A0L9UUQ8-F1
#
_cell.length_a   1.000
_cell.length_b   1.000
_cell.length_c   1.000
_cell.angle_alpha   90.00
_cell.angle_beta   90.00
_cell.angle_gamma   90.00
#
_symmetry.space_group_name_H-M   'P 1'
#
loop_
_entity.id
_entity.type
_entity.pdbx_description
1 polymer ?
#
loop_
_entity_poly.entity_id
_entity_poly.type
_entity_poly.pdbx_seq_one_letter_code
_entity_poly.pdbx_strand_id
1 'polypeptide(L)'
;MKTVFVSFFTLLIVLVFTVTGTKPSKGLTCEQEKTLVKPCLEYLTKKTDAPSTSCCDGMKQIIISSPTKEEKRAACKCLREQGSQIPNLDKDRANNLCKECKIMSNDLDCQK
;
A
#
# COMPACT_ATOMS: atom_id res chain seq x y z
N MET A 1 2.75 45.21 12.04
CA MET A 1 3.00 44.21 10.96
C MET A 1 4.06 43.18 11.39
N LYS A 2 3.82 42.41 12.46
CA LYS A 2 4.80 41.42 12.97
C LYS A 2 4.17 40.12 13.48
N THR A 3 2.84 40.03 13.55
CA THR A 3 2.11 38.91 14.15
C THR A 3 1.42 37.99 13.15
N VAL A 4 1.38 38.36 11.87
CA VAL A 4 0.66 37.57 10.83
C VAL A 4 1.54 36.44 10.25
N PHE A 5 2.86 36.61 10.25
CA PHE A 5 3.80 35.64 9.68
C PHE A 5 3.96 34.38 10.56
N VAL A 6 3.78 34.52 11.88
CA VAL A 6 3.91 33.42 12.84
C VAL A 6 2.68 32.49 12.78
N SER A 7 1.51 33.02 12.42
CA SER A 7 0.27 32.26 12.35
C SER A 7 0.14 31.38 11.10
N PHE A 8 0.82 31.73 10.00
CA PHE A 8 0.87 30.89 8.80
C PHE A 8 1.83 29.71 8.95
N PHE A 9 2.94 29.91 9.66
CA PHE A 9 3.93 28.86 9.89
C PHE A 9 3.46 27.81 10.91
N THR A 10 2.63 28.18 11.88
CA THR A 10 2.05 27.21 12.83
C THR A 10 0.95 26.36 12.18
N LEU A 11 0.23 26.87 11.18
CA LEU A 11 -0.82 26.11 10.50
C LEU A 11 -0.28 24.99 9.59
N LEU A 12 0.95 25.16 9.08
CA LEU A 12 1.63 24.14 8.28
C LEU A 12 2.18 22.96 9.12
N ILE A 13 2.37 23.16 10.43
CA ILE A 13 2.92 22.13 11.32
C ILE A 13 1.81 21.19 11.85
N VAL A 14 0.54 21.64 11.84
CA VAL A 14 -0.58 20.88 12.41
C VAL A 14 -1.22 19.89 11.41
N LEU A 15 -0.89 19.97 10.12
CA LEU A 15 -1.36 19.01 9.10
C LEU A 15 -0.46 17.75 8.96
N VAL A 16 0.49 17.53 9.87
CA VAL A 16 1.35 16.33 9.89
C VAL A 16 1.05 15.46 11.13
N PHE A 17 -0.18 15.51 11.64
CA PHE A 17 -0.65 14.65 12.74
C PHE A 17 -1.92 13.87 12.40
N THR A 18 -2.03 13.36 11.17
CA THR A 18 -2.97 12.26 10.86
C THR A 18 -2.20 11.00 10.45
N VAL A 19 -1.15 10.64 11.20
CA VAL A 19 -0.70 9.25 11.21
C VAL A 19 -1.56 8.53 12.24
N THR A 20 -2.72 8.07 11.80
CA THR A 20 -3.54 7.15 12.59
C THR A 20 -2.68 5.93 12.91
N GLY A 21 -2.36 5.78 14.19
CA GLY A 21 -1.76 4.62 14.86
C GLY A 21 -1.20 3.53 13.96
N THR A 22 0.10 3.57 13.73
CA THR A 22 0.86 2.35 13.52
C THR A 22 1.86 2.27 14.67
N LYS A 23 1.80 1.16 15.42
CA LYS A 23 2.95 0.70 16.19
C LYS A 23 4.18 0.77 15.28
N PRO A 24 5.42 0.94 15.80
CA PRO A 24 6.61 0.69 15.01
C PRO A 24 6.64 -0.80 14.60
N SER A 25 5.88 -1.11 13.57
CA SER A 25 6.01 -2.28 12.72
C SER A 25 7.42 -2.21 12.16
N LYS A 26 8.18 -3.30 12.28
CA LYS A 26 9.44 -3.43 11.55
C LYS A 26 9.19 -3.63 10.05
N GLY A 27 7.93 -3.77 9.63
CA GLY A 27 7.50 -3.81 8.24
C GLY A 27 7.45 -2.45 7.56
N LEU A 28 7.26 -2.50 6.24
CA LEU A 28 7.19 -1.35 5.34
C LEU A 28 6.09 -0.36 5.76
N THR A 29 6.30 0.91 5.45
CA THR A 29 5.26 1.95 5.52
C THR A 29 4.31 1.84 4.33
N CYS A 30 3.05 2.30 4.48
CA CYS A 30 2.08 2.28 3.37
C CYS A 30 2.60 2.99 2.11
N GLU A 31 3.40 4.05 2.24
CA GLU A 31 3.98 4.77 1.10
C GLU A 31 5.06 3.95 0.37
N GLN A 32 5.83 3.16 1.12
CA GLN A 32 6.79 2.22 0.53
C GLN A 32 6.06 1.08 -0.19
N GLU A 33 5.04 0.48 0.43
CA GLU A 33 4.23 -0.57 -0.21
C GLU A 33 3.55 -0.07 -1.48
N LYS A 34 3.00 1.15 -1.44
CA LYS A 34 2.42 1.82 -2.61
C LYS A 34 3.44 1.93 -3.74
N THR A 35 4.68 2.29 -3.43
CA THR A 35 5.75 2.38 -4.41
C THR A 35 6.07 1.02 -5.02
N LEU A 36 6.07 -0.05 -4.21
CA LEU A 36 6.30 -1.42 -4.65
C LEU A 36 5.20 -1.96 -5.57
N VAL A 37 3.92 -1.62 -5.31
CA VAL A 37 2.79 -2.08 -6.13
C VAL A 37 2.40 -1.14 -7.25
N LYS A 38 3.04 0.02 -7.38
CA LYS A 38 2.81 0.96 -8.49
C LYS A 38 2.90 0.31 -9.88
N PRO A 39 3.85 -0.61 -10.16
CA PRO A 39 3.90 -1.32 -11.44
C PRO A 39 2.69 -2.23 -11.69
N CYS A 40 1.94 -2.62 -10.65
CA CYS A 40 0.74 -3.46 -10.79
C CYS A 40 -0.45 -2.71 -11.39
N LEU A 41 -0.42 -1.38 -11.42
CA LEU A 41 -1.56 -0.56 -11.84
C LEU A 41 -2.05 -0.90 -13.25
N GLU A 42 -1.14 -1.18 -14.20
CA GLU A 42 -1.54 -1.48 -15.58
C GLU A 42 -2.32 -2.79 -15.67
N TYR A 43 -1.88 -3.82 -14.94
CA TYR A 43 -2.62 -5.07 -14.83
C TYR A 43 -3.95 -4.85 -14.09
N LEU A 44 -3.91 -4.19 -12.94
CA LEU A 44 -5.09 -3.95 -12.10
C LEU A 44 -6.17 -3.10 -12.78
N THR A 45 -5.82 -2.32 -13.81
CA THR A 45 -6.74 -1.45 -14.57
C THR A 45 -7.03 -1.95 -15.98
N LYS A 46 -6.78 -3.23 -16.27
CA LYS A 46 -7.05 -3.86 -17.58
C LYS A 46 -6.25 -3.29 -18.76
N LYS A 47 -5.10 -2.66 -18.51
CA LYS A 47 -4.21 -2.18 -19.59
C LYS A 47 -3.27 -3.26 -20.12
N THR A 48 -2.92 -4.24 -19.29
CA THR A 48 -2.07 -5.40 -19.67
C THR A 48 -2.71 -6.69 -19.24
N ASP A 49 -2.56 -7.79 -19.98
CA ASP A 49 -3.21 -9.06 -19.61
C ASP A 49 -2.55 -9.79 -18.44
N ALA A 50 -1.27 -9.51 -18.17
CA ALA A 50 -0.50 -10.11 -17.09
C ALA A 50 0.18 -9.02 -16.23
N PRO A 51 0.46 -9.30 -14.94
CA PRO A 51 1.29 -8.43 -14.12
C PRO A 51 2.73 -8.41 -14.64
N SER A 52 3.38 -7.26 -14.54
CA SER A 52 4.80 -7.14 -14.85
C SER A 52 5.65 -7.91 -13.81
N THR A 53 6.88 -8.27 -14.19
CA THR A 53 7.85 -8.84 -13.25
C THR A 53 8.07 -7.92 -12.05
N SER A 54 8.18 -6.61 -12.29
CA SER A 54 8.34 -5.60 -11.23
C SER A 54 7.15 -5.53 -10.27
N CYS A 55 5.92 -5.73 -10.76
CA CYS A 55 4.74 -5.82 -9.91
C CYS A 55 4.83 -7.03 -8.98
N CYS A 56 5.16 -8.21 -9.52
CA CYS A 56 5.24 -9.42 -8.73
C CYS A 56 6.41 -9.39 -7.73
N ASP A 57 7.53 -8.79 -8.09
CA ASP A 57 8.66 -8.60 -7.17
C ASP A 57 8.32 -7.63 -6.04
N GLY A 58 7.58 -6.54 -6.35
CA GLY A 58 7.03 -5.65 -5.34
C GLY A 58 6.11 -6.37 -4.36
N MET A 59 5.20 -7.21 -4.85
CA MET A 59 4.33 -8.02 -4.00
C MET A 59 5.11 -9.00 -3.10
N LYS A 60 6.14 -9.66 -3.63
CA LYS A 60 7.01 -10.55 -2.83
C LYS A 60 7.76 -9.77 -1.75
N GLN A 61 8.27 -8.58 -2.05
CA GLN A 61 8.95 -7.74 -1.07
C GLN A 61 8.04 -7.34 0.09
N ILE A 62 6.76 -7.02 -0.19
CA ILE A 62 5.76 -6.74 0.84
C ILE A 62 5.59 -7.94 1.79
N ILE A 63 5.51 -9.14 1.23
CA ILE A 63 5.35 -10.38 2.01
C ILE A 63 6.58 -10.67 2.86
N ILE A 64 7.77 -10.56 2.27
CA ILE A 64 9.04 -10.77 2.99
C ILE A 64 9.20 -9.75 4.13
N SER A 65 8.73 -8.53 3.92
CA SER A 65 8.75 -7.45 4.91
C SER A 65 7.59 -7.53 5.92
N SER A 66 6.69 -8.51 5.78
CA SER A 66 5.54 -8.74 6.66
C SER A 66 5.56 -10.16 7.26
N PRO A 67 6.61 -10.56 8.00
CA PRO A 67 6.72 -11.90 8.55
C PRO A 67 5.66 -12.21 9.61
N THR A 68 5.17 -11.20 10.34
CA THR A 68 4.18 -11.38 11.39
C THR A 68 2.75 -11.12 10.90
N LYS A 69 1.79 -11.70 11.60
CA LYS A 69 0.36 -11.48 11.34
C LYS A 69 -0.06 -10.01 11.46
N GLU A 70 0.51 -9.28 12.42
CA GLU A 70 0.22 -7.84 12.58
C GLU A 70 0.72 -7.03 11.38
N GLU A 71 1.91 -7.35 10.86
CA GLU A 71 2.49 -6.70 9.68
C GLU A 71 1.68 -7.03 8.41
N LYS A 72 1.28 -8.29 8.21
CA LYS A 72 0.41 -8.67 7.10
C LYS A 72 -0.91 -7.91 7.11
N ARG A 73 -1.52 -7.77 8.30
CA ARG A 73 -2.76 -6.99 8.44
C ARG A 73 -2.56 -5.50 8.13
N ALA A 74 -1.42 -4.94 8.54
CA ALA A 74 -1.06 -3.56 8.21
C ALA A 74 -0.89 -3.38 6.68
N ALA A 75 -0.13 -4.27 6.04
CA ALA A 75 0.05 -4.32 4.60
C ALA A 75 -1.28 -4.40 3.85
N CYS A 76 -2.16 -5.31 4.26
CA CYS A 76 -3.49 -5.44 3.67
C CYS A 76 -4.34 -4.17 3.82
N LYS A 77 -4.26 -3.48 4.96
CA LYS A 77 -4.97 -2.20 5.16
C LYS A 77 -4.43 -1.14 4.20
N CYS A 78 -3.12 -0.99 4.10
CA CYS A 78 -2.49 -0.06 3.17
C CYS A 78 -2.90 -0.37 1.72
N LEU A 79 -2.74 -1.61 1.27
CA LEU A 79 -3.09 -2.04 -0.10
C LEU A 79 -4.57 -1.80 -0.41
N ARG A 80 -5.47 -2.05 0.54
CA ARG A 80 -6.90 -1.79 0.36
C ARG A 80 -7.21 -0.30 0.25
N GLU A 81 -6.59 0.53 1.08
CA GLU A 81 -6.74 1.99 1.04
C GLU A 81 -6.20 2.56 -0.28
N GLN A 82 -5.06 2.06 -0.77
CA GLN A 82 -4.53 2.44 -2.08
C GLN A 82 -5.43 1.95 -3.22
N GLY A 83 -5.87 0.70 -3.16
CA GLY A 83 -6.82 0.10 -4.10
C GLY A 83 -8.09 0.94 -4.27
N SER A 84 -8.62 1.42 -3.16
CA SER A 84 -9.85 2.23 -3.13
C SER A 84 -9.68 3.61 -3.79
N GLN A 85 -8.45 4.09 -3.95
CA GLN A 85 -8.13 5.37 -4.59
C GLN A 85 -7.85 5.23 -6.10
N ILE A 86 -7.74 4.00 -6.62
CA ILE A 86 -7.42 3.76 -8.03
C ILE A 86 -8.72 3.77 -8.85
N PRO A 87 -8.89 4.72 -9.79
CA PRO A 87 -10.04 4.71 -10.67
C PRO A 87 -9.97 3.51 -11.62
N ASN A 88 -11.13 2.89 -11.89
CA ASN A 88 -11.25 1.72 -12.75
C ASN A 88 -10.43 0.49 -12.29
N LEU A 89 -10.18 0.36 -10.99
CA LEU A 89 -9.58 -0.85 -10.44
C LEU A 89 -10.50 -2.05 -10.67
N ASP A 90 -9.97 -3.09 -11.30
CA ASP A 90 -10.67 -4.35 -11.46
C ASP A 90 -10.45 -5.25 -10.24
N LYS A 91 -11.53 -5.57 -9.53
CA LYS A 91 -11.49 -6.36 -8.31
C LYS A 91 -11.10 -7.82 -8.57
N ASP A 92 -11.52 -8.39 -9.69
CA ASP A 92 -11.19 -9.77 -10.04
C ASP A 92 -9.70 -9.92 -10.32
N ARG A 93 -9.08 -8.96 -10.99
CA ARG A 93 -7.62 -8.91 -11.19
C ARG A 93 -6.88 -8.65 -9.89
N ALA A 94 -7.37 -7.78 -9.02
CA ALA A 94 -6.79 -7.59 -7.69
C ALA A 94 -6.79 -8.89 -6.88
N ASN A 95 -7.90 -9.64 -6.90
CA ASN A 95 -8.03 -10.93 -6.22
C ASN A 95 -7.13 -12.02 -6.84
N ASN A 96 -6.93 -12.00 -8.16
CA ASN A 96 -6.09 -12.97 -8.86
C ASN A 96 -4.60 -12.59 -8.86
N LEU A 97 -4.24 -11.36 -8.48
CA LEU A 97 -2.85 -10.88 -8.57
C LEU A 97 -1.85 -11.80 -7.85
N CYS A 98 -2.18 -12.27 -6.65
CA CYS A 98 -1.32 -13.20 -5.92
C CYS A 98 -1.11 -14.49 -6.71
N LYS A 99 -2.18 -15.05 -7.29
CA LYS A 99 -2.13 -16.27 -8.11
C LYS A 99 -1.27 -16.07 -9.36
N GLU A 100 -1.47 -14.97 -10.09
CA GLU A 100 -0.68 -14.63 -11.28
C GLU A 100 0.81 -14.43 -10.96
N CYS A 101 1.11 -13.83 -9.81
CA CYS A 101 2.48 -13.68 -9.30
C CYS A 101 3.05 -14.93 -8.62
N LYS A 102 2.30 -16.05 -8.60
CA LYS A 102 2.66 -17.32 -7.95
C LYS A 102 2.96 -17.18 -6.46
N ILE A 103 2.25 -16.26 -5.82
CA ILE A 103 2.25 -16.01 -4.38
C ILE A 103 1.11 -16.83 -3.77
N MET A 104 1.40 -17.59 -2.72
CA MET A 104 0.37 -18.33 -1.99
C MET A 104 -0.52 -17.34 -1.23
N SER A 105 -1.85 -17.46 -1.31
CA SER A 105 -2.74 -16.51 -0.61
C SER A 105 -2.54 -16.50 0.92
N ASN A 106 -2.02 -17.58 1.50
CA ASN A 106 -1.65 -17.68 2.93
C ASN A 106 -0.40 -16.84 3.30
N ASP A 107 0.39 -16.41 2.31
CA ASP A 107 1.49 -15.48 2.54
C ASP A 107 1.00 -14.07 2.90
N LEU A 108 -0.17 -13.67 2.39
CA LEU A 108 -0.79 -12.37 2.64
C LEU A 108 -2.17 -12.55 3.30
N ASP A 109 -2.15 -13.03 4.54
CA ASP A 109 -3.35 -13.36 5.31
C ASP A 109 -4.07 -12.08 5.80
N CYS A 110 -5.00 -11.55 4.99
CA CYS A 110 -5.71 -10.31 5.29
C CYS A 110 -6.94 -10.47 6.21
N GLN A 111 -7.33 -11.72 6.54
CA GLN A 111 -8.65 -12.02 7.14
C GLN A 111 -8.63 -12.18 8.66
N LYS A 112 -7.47 -12.22 9.33
CA LYS A 112 -7.42 -12.55 10.76
C LYS A 112 -6.49 -11.66 11.56
#